data_AF-A0A4R8R7I6-F1
#
_entry.id   AF-A0A4R8R7I6-F1
#
_cell.length_a   1.000
_cell.length_b   1.000
_cell.length_c   1.000
_cell.angle_alpha   90.00
_cell.angle_beta   90.00
_cell.angle_gamma   90.00
#
_symmetry.space_group_name_H-M   'P 1'
#
loop_
_entity.id
_entity.type
_entity.pdbx_description
1 polymer ?
#
loop_
_entity_poly.entity_id
_entity_poly.type
_entity_poly.pdbx_seq_one_letter_code
_entity_poly.pdbx_strand_id
1 'polypeptide(L)'
;MIEPGRRALVGTGIAVAVPSGMVGLVHPRSGLAARVGLSIVNSPGTIDAGYRGEVKLSLINLDPETPIVIARGDRIAQLLIQQVELPELVEVDSFDEAGLAVTTRGTGGHGSSGGHASL
;
A
#
# COMPACT_ATOMS: atom_id res chain seq x y z
N MET A 1 15.07 -11.69 12.00
CA MET A 1 13.98 -11.91 12.96
C MET A 1 13.29 -10.57 13.20
N ILE A 2 11.97 -10.56 13.32
CA ILE A 2 11.15 -9.38 13.62
C ILE A 2 10.29 -9.72 14.85
N GLU A 3 10.61 -9.11 15.99
CA GLU A 3 9.87 -9.29 17.24
C GLU A 3 8.43 -8.75 17.14
N PRO A 4 7.50 -9.22 17.99
CA PRO A 4 6.14 -8.70 18.08
C PRO A 4 6.06 -7.17 18.11
N GLY A 5 5.20 -6.60 17.25
CA GLY A 5 5.02 -5.15 17.11
C GLY A 5 6.21 -4.38 16.53
N ARG A 6 7.32 -5.06 16.16
CA ARG A 6 8.50 -4.42 15.58
C ARG A 6 8.46 -4.41 14.06
N ARG A 7 9.23 -3.49 13.48
CA ARG A 7 9.39 -3.33 12.03
C ARG A 7 10.85 -3.39 11.63
N ALA A 8 11.10 -3.83 10.41
CA ALA A 8 12.42 -3.89 9.80
C ALA A 8 12.34 -3.44 8.33
N LEU A 9 13.36 -2.70 7.89
CA LEU A 9 13.54 -2.39 6.47
C LEU A 9 14.39 -3.50 5.84
N VAL A 10 13.79 -4.29 4.96
CA VAL A 10 14.42 -5.47 4.34
C VAL A 10 14.65 -5.21 2.85
N GLY A 11 15.90 -5.33 2.39
CA GLY A 11 16.25 -5.24 0.98
C GLY A 11 15.79 -6.47 0.20
N THR A 12 15.30 -6.26 -1.01
CA THR A 12 14.86 -7.35 -1.91
C THR A 12 15.98 -7.86 -2.82
N GLY A 13 17.08 -7.12 -2.93
CA GLY A 13 18.16 -7.38 -3.88
C GLY A 13 17.81 -7.06 -5.33
N ILE A 14 16.64 -6.47 -5.61
CA ILE A 14 16.22 -6.07 -6.96
C ILE A 14 16.01 -4.57 -7.08
N ALA A 15 16.35 -4.03 -8.23
CA ALA A 15 15.95 -2.70 -8.69
C ALA A 15 15.13 -2.86 -9.97
N VAL A 16 14.16 -1.97 -10.19
CA VAL A 16 13.27 -2.01 -11.35
C VAL A 16 13.17 -0.64 -12.00
N ALA A 17 12.94 -0.62 -13.31
CA ALA A 17 12.57 0.59 -14.05
C ALA A 17 11.10 0.49 -14.43
N VAL A 18 10.22 1.02 -13.57
CA VAL A 18 8.78 1.08 -13.87
C VAL A 18 8.56 2.03 -15.05
N PRO A 19 7.76 1.66 -16.07
CA PRO A 19 7.49 2.53 -17.21
C PRO A 19 6.83 3.85 -16.79
N SER A 20 7.08 4.93 -17.57
CA SER A 20 6.35 6.19 -17.38
C SER A 20 4.84 5.97 -17.58
N GLY A 21 4.01 6.62 -16.76
CA GLY A 21 2.55 6.39 -16.72
C GLY A 21 2.14 5.08 -16.03
N MET A 22 3.07 4.43 -15.33
CA MET A 22 2.80 3.26 -14.50
C MET A 22 3.34 3.43 -13.09
N VAL A 23 2.81 2.61 -12.18
CA VAL A 23 3.22 2.53 -10.78
C VAL A 23 3.55 1.08 -10.43
N GLY A 24 4.61 0.88 -9.64
CA GLY A 24 4.86 -0.39 -8.97
C GLY A 24 4.20 -0.42 -7.60
N LEU A 25 3.46 -1.49 -7.29
CA LEU A 25 2.74 -1.63 -6.03
C LEU A 25 3.21 -2.88 -5.29
N VAL A 26 3.78 -2.68 -4.10
CA VAL A 26 4.25 -3.75 -3.23
C VAL A 26 3.17 -4.12 -2.23
N HIS A 27 2.66 -5.34 -2.32
CA HIS A 27 1.59 -5.86 -1.47
C HIS A 27 2.08 -6.98 -0.54
N PRO A 28 1.50 -7.12 0.67
CA PRO A 28 1.67 -8.29 1.52
C PRO A 28 1.18 -9.58 0.83
N ARG A 29 1.75 -10.72 1.21
CA ARG A 29 1.24 -12.04 0.82
C ARG A 29 0.22 -12.52 1.85
N SER A 30 -1.00 -12.83 1.41
CA SER A 30 -2.12 -13.22 2.29
C SER A 30 -1.78 -14.38 3.24
N GLY A 31 -1.03 -15.37 2.76
CA GLY A 31 -0.64 -16.52 3.58
C GLY A 31 0.26 -16.16 4.77
N LEU A 32 1.18 -15.19 4.63
CA LEU A 32 2.03 -14.75 5.75
C LEU A 32 1.26 -13.81 6.68
N ALA A 33 0.38 -12.97 6.13
CA ALA A 33 -0.49 -12.10 6.91
C ALA A 33 -1.41 -12.91 7.84
N ALA A 34 -2.09 -13.93 7.31
CA ALA A 34 -3.06 -14.72 8.07
C ALA A 34 -2.42 -15.74 9.03
N ARG A 35 -1.25 -16.30 8.70
CA ARG A 35 -0.63 -17.37 9.52
C ARG A 35 0.29 -16.85 10.61
N VAL A 36 0.98 -15.74 10.38
CA VAL A 36 2.04 -15.26 11.28
C VAL A 36 2.00 -13.74 11.49
N GLY A 37 0.97 -13.04 11.01
CA GLY A 37 0.83 -11.61 11.24
C GLY A 37 1.83 -10.72 10.48
N LEU A 38 2.51 -11.22 9.44
CA LEU A 38 3.44 -10.39 8.66
C LEU A 38 2.68 -9.39 7.80
N SER A 39 3.02 -8.11 7.93
CA SER A 39 2.49 -7.04 7.09
C SER A 39 3.59 -6.09 6.61
N ILE A 40 3.20 -5.06 5.87
CA ILE A 40 4.07 -3.98 5.38
C ILE A 40 3.47 -2.65 5.85
N VAL A 41 4.26 -1.85 6.56
CA VAL A 41 3.80 -0.60 7.20
C VAL A 41 3.19 0.37 6.20
N ASN A 42 3.82 0.50 5.03
CA ASN A 42 3.38 1.40 3.96
C ASN A 42 2.56 0.70 2.89
N SER A 43 1.88 -0.41 3.21
CA SER A 43 1.09 -1.15 2.22
C SER A 43 -0.14 -0.33 1.73
N PRO A 44 -0.40 -0.28 0.40
CA PRO A 44 0.46 -0.76 -0.67
C PRO A 44 1.68 0.15 -0.89
N GLY A 45 2.89 -0.42 -0.94
CA GLY A 45 4.12 0.34 -1.15
C GLY A 45 4.19 0.86 -2.58
N THR A 46 4.35 2.18 -2.77
CA THR A 46 4.37 2.82 -4.09
C THR A 46 5.81 2.95 -4.60
N ILE A 47 6.07 2.43 -5.81
CA ILE A 47 7.35 2.51 -6.51
C ILE A 47 7.18 3.38 -7.75
N ASP A 48 7.83 4.54 -7.74
CA ASP A 48 7.72 5.53 -8.81
C ASP A 48 8.44 5.11 -10.09
N ALA A 49 7.94 5.57 -11.25
CA ALA A 49 8.57 5.38 -12.56
C ALA A 49 10.01 5.90 -12.64
N GLY A 50 10.35 6.93 -11.86
CA GLY A 50 11.70 7.49 -11.76
C GLY A 50 12.66 6.70 -10.86
N TYR A 51 12.17 5.77 -10.04
CA TYR A 51 13.00 5.08 -9.06
C TYR A 51 13.95 4.08 -9.71
N ARG A 52 15.23 4.09 -9.29
CA ARG A 52 16.28 3.17 -9.77
C ARG A 52 17.06 2.51 -8.64
N GLY A 53 16.67 2.77 -7.39
CA GLY A 53 17.28 2.13 -6.23
C GLY A 53 16.78 0.71 -6.03
N GLU A 54 17.35 0.04 -5.03
CA GLU A 54 16.88 -1.26 -4.57
C GLU A 54 15.49 -1.12 -3.95
N VAL A 55 14.53 -1.96 -4.37
CA VAL A 55 13.22 -2.05 -3.72
C VAL A 55 13.42 -2.60 -2.30
N LYS A 56 12.91 -1.89 -1.29
CA LYS A 56 12.96 -2.29 0.11
C LYS A 56 11.56 -2.42 0.69
N LEU A 57 11.43 -3.33 1.66
CA LEU A 57 10.16 -3.67 2.29
C LEU A 57 10.20 -3.22 3.75
N SER A 58 9.28 -2.33 4.12
CA SER A 58 9.06 -1.92 5.52
C SER A 58 8.18 -2.96 6.23
N LEU A 59 8.73 -4.14 6.48
CA LEU A 59 8.01 -5.26 7.09
C LEU A 59 7.68 -4.95 8.55
N ILE A 60 6.52 -5.39 9.01
CA ILE A 60 6.08 -5.31 10.40
C ILE A 60 5.49 -6.65 10.85
N ASN A 61 5.82 -7.03 12.07
CA ASN A 61 5.17 -8.13 12.76
C ASN A 61 3.96 -7.59 13.54
N LEU A 62 2.75 -7.97 13.14
CA LEU A 62 1.49 -7.62 13.81
C LEU A 62 1.03 -8.71 14.79
N ASP A 63 1.73 -9.84 14.85
CA ASP A 63 1.49 -10.84 15.89
C ASP A 63 1.91 -10.26 17.25
N PRO A 64 1.09 -10.38 18.30
CA PRO A 64 1.37 -9.79 19.61
C PRO A 64 2.41 -10.56 20.42
N GLU A 65 2.73 -11.81 20.04
CA GLU A 65 3.49 -12.72 20.90
C GLU A 65 4.63 -13.45 20.18
N THR A 66 4.43 -13.82 18.92
CA THR A 66 5.31 -14.71 18.18
C THR A 66 6.26 -13.93 17.27
N PRO A 67 7.60 -14.07 17.42
CA PRO A 67 8.56 -13.48 16.49
C PRO A 67 8.48 -14.10 15.08
N ILE A 68 8.67 -13.29 14.05
CA ILE A 68 8.73 -13.77 12.66
C ILE A 68 10.20 -13.89 12.23
N VAL A 69 10.60 -15.08 11.77
CA VAL A 69 11.91 -15.32 11.15
C VAL A 69 11.75 -15.24 9.64
N ILE A 70 12.59 -14.43 9.01
CA ILE A 70 12.69 -14.30 7.56
C ILE A 70 14.09 -14.73 7.17
N ALA A 71 14.17 -15.70 6.27
CA ALA A 71 15.41 -16.18 5.70
C ALA A 71 15.64 -15.60 4.30
N ARG A 72 16.91 -15.55 3.89
CA ARG A 72 17.26 -15.19 2.51
C ARG A 72 16.63 -16.21 1.55
N GLY A 73 15.91 -15.71 0.56
CA GLY A 73 15.21 -16.54 -0.43
C GLY A 73 13.72 -16.71 -0.14
N ASP A 74 13.24 -16.34 1.04
CA ASP A 74 11.81 -16.33 1.33
C ASP A 74 11.09 -15.31 0.44
N ARG A 75 9.96 -15.73 -0.12
CA ARG A 75 9.06 -14.82 -0.86
C ARG A 75 8.18 -14.09 0.15
N ILE A 76 8.48 -12.82 0.41
CA ILE A 76 7.89 -12.06 1.54
C ILE A 76 6.92 -10.94 1.13
N ALA A 77 6.85 -10.61 -0.16
CA ALA A 77 5.91 -9.64 -0.73
C ALA A 77 5.58 -10.05 -2.18
N GLN A 78 4.71 -9.28 -2.82
CA GLN A 78 4.44 -9.37 -4.26
C GLN A 78 4.43 -7.96 -4.86
N LEU A 79 4.97 -7.83 -6.08
CA LEU A 79 5.03 -6.57 -6.82
C LEU A 79 4.05 -6.64 -7.99
N LEU A 80 3.15 -5.66 -8.07
CA LEU A 80 2.26 -5.45 -9.20
C LEU A 80 2.73 -4.23 -9.99
N ILE A 81 2.45 -4.21 -11.29
CA ILE A 81 2.65 -3.05 -12.17
C ILE A 81 1.29 -2.69 -12.76
N GLN A 82 0.88 -1.44 -12.62
CA GLN A 82 -0.40 -0.94 -13.13
C GLN A 82 -0.22 0.42 -13.80
N GLN A 83 -1.12 0.76 -14.73
CA GLN A 83 -1.25 2.12 -15.24
C GLN A 83 -1.69 3.05 -14.11
N VAL A 84 -1.19 4.28 -14.13
CA VAL A 84 -1.59 5.35 -13.21
C VAL A 84 -1.81 6.62 -14.02
N GLU A 85 -2.90 7.33 -13.71
CA GLU A 85 -3.12 8.66 -14.25
C GLU A 85 -2.13 9.64 -13.60
N LEU A 86 -1.58 10.55 -14.40
CA LEU A 86 -0.73 11.65 -13.94
C LEU A 86 -1.55 12.94 -14.04
N PRO A 87 -2.47 13.20 -13.10
CA PRO A 87 -3.45 14.27 -13.25
C PRO A 87 -2.80 15.66 -13.14
N GLU A 88 -3.35 16.59 -13.92
CA GLU A 88 -3.17 18.02 -13.69
C GLU A 88 -4.26 18.50 -12.72
N LEU A 89 -3.86 19.20 -11.67
CA LEU A 89 -4.80 19.75 -10.69
C LEU A 89 -5.39 21.06 -11.22
N VAL A 90 -6.72 21.21 -11.13
CA VAL A 90 -7.45 22.44 -11.47
C VAL A 90 -8.16 22.93 -10.21
N GLU A 91 -7.76 24.10 -9.72
CA GLU A 91 -8.35 24.74 -8.54
C GLU A 91 -9.68 25.43 -8.91
N VAL A 92 -10.68 25.29 -8.03
CA VAL A 92 -12.03 25.86 -8.18
C VAL A 92 -12.54 26.31 -6.82
N ASP A 93 -13.37 27.34 -6.76
CA ASP A 93 -13.92 27.84 -5.49
C ASP A 93 -14.99 26.89 -4.93
N SER A 94 -15.71 26.19 -5.81
CA SER A 94 -16.65 25.13 -5.47
C SER A 94 -16.90 24.18 -6.63
N PHE A 95 -17.36 22.95 -6.36
CA PHE A 95 -17.73 22.01 -7.41
C PHE A 95 -18.97 22.47 -8.21
N ASP A 96 -19.84 23.29 -7.62
CA ASP A 96 -21.00 23.89 -8.29
C ASP A 96 -20.54 24.90 -9.36
N GLU A 97 -19.57 25.75 -9.03
CA GLU A 97 -18.95 26.70 -9.96
C GLU A 97 -18.20 25.98 -11.10
N ALA A 98 -17.60 24.82 -10.79
CA ALA A 98 -17.03 23.92 -11.79
C ALA A 98 -18.07 23.18 -12.66
N GLY A 99 -19.37 23.39 -12.44
CA GLY A 99 -20.45 22.77 -13.20
C GLY A 99 -20.64 21.28 -12.95
N LEU A 100 -20.13 20.76 -11.83
CA LEU A 100 -20.27 19.34 -11.47
C LEU A 100 -21.64 19.10 -10.82
N ALA A 101 -22.32 18.04 -11.25
CA ALA A 101 -23.60 17.65 -10.65
C ALA A 101 -23.42 17.09 -9.23
N VAL A 102 -24.42 17.31 -8.38
CA VAL A 102 -24.50 16.69 -7.06
C VAL A 102 -24.48 15.16 -7.20
N THR A 103 -23.66 14.50 -6.38
CA THR A 103 -23.54 13.03 -6.39
C THR A 103 -24.39 12.40 -5.29
N THR A 104 -24.87 11.17 -5.50
CA THR A 104 -25.61 10.40 -4.50
C THR A 104 -24.81 10.16 -3.21
N ARG A 105 -23.47 10.12 -3.30
CA ARG A 105 -22.59 9.93 -2.14
C ARG A 105 -22.34 11.21 -1.36
N GLY A 106 -22.33 12.37 -2.03
CA GLY A 106 -22.02 13.66 -1.44
C GLY A 106 -20.70 13.63 -0.66
N THR A 107 -20.70 14.18 0.56
CA THR A 107 -19.54 14.20 1.47
C THR A 107 -19.45 12.97 2.38
N GLY A 108 -20.27 11.93 2.17
CA GLY A 108 -20.26 10.72 2.97
C GLY A 108 -18.95 9.95 2.88
N GLY A 109 -18.36 9.60 4.02
CA GLY A 109 -17.11 8.84 4.14
C GLY A 109 -17.00 8.13 5.49
N HIS A 110 -15.90 7.42 5.75
CA HIS A 110 -15.60 6.79 7.04
C HIS A 110 -16.70 5.86 7.59
N GLY A 111 -17.30 5.05 6.72
CA GLY A 111 -18.34 4.11 7.13
C GLY A 111 -19.78 4.65 7.05
N SER A 112 -20.01 5.78 6.37
CA SER A 112 -21.34 6.38 6.19
C SER A 112 -22.41 5.48 5.54
N SER A 113 -22.02 4.37 4.91
CA SER A 113 -22.94 3.35 4.38
C SER A 113 -23.40 2.33 5.42
N GLY A 114 -22.87 2.39 6.65
CA GLY A 114 -23.11 1.40 7.70
C GLY A 114 -22.58 0.01 7.35
N GLY A 115 -23.19 -1.01 7.94
CA GLY A 115 -22.86 -2.43 7.69
C GLY A 115 -22.10 -3.14 8.81
N HIS A 116 -21.85 -2.44 9.93
CA HIS A 116 -21.26 -3.00 11.14
C HIS A 116 -21.85 -2.30 12.36
N ALA A 117 -21.97 -2.98 13.50
CA ALA A 117 -22.60 -2.42 14.72
C ALA A 117 -21.88 -1.19 15.31
N SER A 118 -20.64 -0.94 14.87
CA SER A 118 -19.84 0.23 15.28
C SER A 118 -19.91 1.41 14.30
N LEU A 119 -20.71 1.31 13.24
CA LEU A 119 -20.84 2.30 12.16
C LEU A 119 -22.22 2.94 12.16
#